data_AF-A0A1E7GRZ5-F1
#
_entry.id   AF-A0A1E7GRZ5-F1
#
_cell.length_a   1.000
_cell.length_b   1.000
_cell.length_c   1.000
_cell.angle_alpha   90.00
_cell.angle_beta   90.00
_cell.angle_gamma   90.00
#
_symmetry.space_group_name_H-M   'P 1'
#
loop_
_entity.id
_entity.type
_entity.pdbx_description
1 polymer ?
#
loop_
_entity_poly.entity_id
_entity_poly.type
_entity_poly.pdbx_seq_one_letter_code
_entity_poly.pdbx_strand_id
1 'polypeptide(L)'
;MRMNTILAKVAMTLLLLLALALPAAASDYTLEVFGNANEDDTVNMQDVTYTELIILEYRDETELSDAKYDGKINMQDVTQIELIILGKEKEITIDDGAGGAVTVDKPVERILVEYTDNAEMVRALGAKDKVAAVDYIISQTEIQFPDLSKLPCVGNMFRPDYEAVLNTNPDLLLSFTKAIDEKKEKLPNTAVVFLGLYYPDLSDPEGSRFTCGVRKLGYLLDARDEADEYLNWRIGLIDDIKSRTGGISEEEKPRVFICSYGAIIRGDTTFRTYALIDTLTQMSITAGGKNIAEDLPDFGGPKNGITVDPEWVIEQNPEFIIIHAVRYTWGGDTMEPSHGYDEDDPTDVA
;
A
#
# COMPACT_ATOMS: atom_id res chain seq x y z
N MET A 1 8.15 46.86 30.86
CA MET A 1 7.28 45.77 31.39
C MET A 1 5.95 45.60 30.66
N ARG A 2 5.25 46.67 30.23
CA ARG A 2 3.96 46.57 29.49
C ARG A 2 4.06 46.09 28.03
N MET A 3 5.18 46.33 27.36
CA MET A 3 5.34 45.98 25.92
C MET A 3 5.53 44.46 25.72
N ASN A 4 6.30 43.80 26.60
CA ASN A 4 6.49 42.34 26.55
C ASN A 4 5.21 41.56 26.86
N THR A 5 4.32 42.12 27.69
CA THR A 5 3.01 41.51 27.98
C THR A 5 2.04 41.65 26.81
N ILE A 6 2.18 42.67 25.97
CA ILE A 6 1.37 42.86 24.77
C ILE A 6 1.88 41.94 23.64
N LEU A 7 3.20 41.86 23.44
CA LEU A 7 3.81 40.92 22.49
C LEU A 7 3.50 39.46 22.83
N ALA A 8 3.61 39.06 24.10
CA ALA A 8 3.24 37.72 24.54
C ALA A 8 1.75 37.43 24.32
N LYS A 9 0.86 38.40 24.58
CA LYS A 9 -0.58 38.25 24.33
C LYS A 9 -0.89 38.19 22.83
N VAL A 10 -0.24 38.98 21.98
CA VAL A 10 -0.44 38.95 20.53
C VAL A 10 0.06 37.64 19.93
N ALA A 11 1.22 37.13 20.35
CA ALA A 11 1.74 35.83 19.94
C ALA A 11 0.81 34.67 20.38
N MET A 12 0.32 34.71 21.63
CA MET A 12 -0.61 33.71 22.16
C MET A 12 -1.99 33.77 21.49
N THR A 13 -2.45 34.98 21.10
CA THR A 13 -3.71 35.13 20.35
C THR A 13 -3.55 34.66 18.90
N LEU A 14 -2.37 34.85 18.29
CA LEU A 14 -2.07 34.29 16.96
C LEU A 14 -2.00 32.76 16.98
N LEU A 15 -1.36 32.16 17.99
CA LEU A 15 -1.36 30.70 18.19
C LEU A 15 -2.77 30.14 18.41
N LEU A 16 -3.61 30.83 19.19
CA LEU A 16 -5.01 30.45 19.39
C LEU A 16 -5.88 30.62 18.12
N LEU A 17 -5.53 31.55 17.23
CA LEU A 17 -6.21 31.74 15.94
C LEU A 17 -5.76 30.72 14.89
N LEU A 18 -4.53 30.21 14.96
CA LEU A 18 -4.04 29.06 14.18
C LEU A 18 -4.64 27.74 14.66
N ALA A 19 -4.91 27.60 15.96
CA ALA A 19 -5.65 26.47 16.54
C ALA A 19 -7.15 26.46 16.19
N LEU A 20 -7.66 27.48 15.50
CA LEU A 20 -9.01 27.56 14.93
C LEU A 20 -9.03 27.25 13.42
N ALA A 21 -7.94 26.71 12.86
CA ALA A 21 -8.03 25.99 11.60
C ALA A 21 -9.16 24.97 11.74
N LEU A 22 -10.14 25.07 10.85
CA LEU A 22 -11.25 24.14 10.75
C LEU A 22 -10.70 22.71 10.86
N PRO A 23 -11.40 21.76 11.48
CA PRO A 23 -11.01 20.38 11.33
C PRO A 23 -10.93 20.13 9.82
N ALA A 24 -9.71 19.94 9.30
CA ALA A 24 -9.53 19.18 8.07
C ALA A 24 -10.40 17.94 8.28
N ALA A 25 -11.21 17.59 7.28
CA ALA A 25 -12.04 16.40 7.37
C ALA A 25 -11.16 15.29 7.93
N ALA A 26 -11.43 14.87 9.17
CA ALA A 26 -10.55 13.96 9.86
C ALA A 26 -10.63 12.66 9.05
N SER A 27 -9.56 12.39 8.31
CA SER A 27 -9.30 11.05 7.84
C SER A 27 -9.31 10.16 9.09
N ASP A 28 -10.15 9.12 9.13
CA ASP A 28 -10.12 8.10 10.19
C ASP A 28 -8.83 7.25 10.14
N TYR A 29 -7.88 7.63 9.29
CA TYR A 29 -6.60 7.00 9.01
C TYR A 29 -5.42 7.96 9.28
N THR A 30 -4.33 7.41 9.81
CA THR A 30 -3.10 8.13 10.17
C THR A 30 -1.95 7.85 9.19
N LEU A 31 -1.34 8.90 8.64
CA LEU A 31 -0.10 8.81 7.87
C LEU A 31 1.08 8.40 8.76
N GLU A 32 1.60 7.20 8.56
CA GLU A 32 2.65 6.60 9.40
C GLU A 32 4.07 7.11 9.02
N VAL A 33 4.24 8.43 8.97
CA VAL A 33 5.51 9.14 8.75
C VAL A 33 5.89 9.85 10.04
N PHE A 34 7.12 9.63 10.53
CA PHE A 34 7.61 10.36 11.70
C PHE A 34 7.79 11.84 11.33
N GLY A 35 7.12 12.69 12.09
CA GLY A 35 6.86 14.08 11.76
C GLY A 35 5.38 14.40 11.57
N ASN A 36 4.51 13.40 11.43
CA ASN A 36 3.05 13.54 11.50
C ASN A 36 2.58 13.55 12.97
N ALA A 37 2.99 14.57 13.72
CA ALA A 37 2.80 14.63 15.16
C ALA A 37 1.33 14.70 15.59
N ASN A 38 0.44 15.23 14.76
CA ASN A 38 -1.00 15.29 15.06
C ASN A 38 -1.78 14.03 14.61
N GLU A 39 -1.10 13.06 14.01
CA GLU A 39 -1.61 11.77 13.55
C GLU A 39 -2.72 11.86 12.49
N ASP A 40 -2.72 12.92 11.67
CA ASP A 40 -3.64 13.08 10.52
C ASP A 40 -3.10 12.38 9.25
N ASP A 41 -3.60 12.71 8.05
CA ASP A 41 -3.19 12.07 6.80
C ASP A 41 -2.05 12.80 6.05
N THR A 42 -1.45 13.86 6.62
CA THR A 42 -0.41 14.65 5.94
C THR A 42 0.51 15.45 6.88
N VAL A 43 1.82 15.35 6.66
CA VAL A 43 2.81 16.19 7.37
C VAL A 43 2.74 17.64 6.88
N ASN A 44 2.29 18.55 7.76
CA ASN A 44 2.08 19.97 7.49
C ASN A 44 2.37 20.89 8.70
N MET A 45 2.07 22.19 8.61
CA MET A 45 2.37 23.16 9.69
C MET A 45 1.58 22.90 11.00
N GLN A 46 0.51 22.10 10.94
CA GLN A 46 -0.19 21.64 12.14
C GLN A 46 0.70 20.72 12.97
N ASP A 47 1.53 19.88 12.35
CA ASP A 47 2.48 19.02 13.04
C ASP A 47 3.59 19.81 13.71
N VAL A 48 4.11 20.84 13.03
CA VAL A 48 5.07 21.78 13.65
C VAL A 48 4.47 22.37 14.92
N THR A 49 3.22 22.85 14.83
CA THR A 49 2.51 23.43 15.98
C THR A 49 2.28 22.38 17.08
N TYR A 50 1.91 21.16 16.71
CA TYR A 50 1.67 20.07 17.66
C TYR A 50 2.95 19.70 18.41
N THR A 51 4.07 19.53 17.70
CA THR A 51 5.40 19.25 18.28
C THR A 51 5.87 20.38 19.18
N GLU A 52 5.69 21.65 18.81
CA GLU A 52 5.98 22.78 19.69
C GLU A 52 5.14 22.75 20.98
N LEU A 53 3.87 22.36 20.88
CA LEU A 53 3.00 22.22 22.06
C LEU A 53 3.41 21.03 22.94
N ILE A 54 3.92 19.93 22.39
CA ILE A 54 4.53 18.85 23.16
C ILE A 54 5.74 19.38 23.95
N ILE A 55 6.66 20.09 23.28
CA ILE A 55 7.87 20.67 23.90
C ILE A 55 7.52 21.65 25.03
N LEU A 56 6.39 22.35 24.91
CA LEU A 56 5.86 23.28 25.93
C LEU A 56 4.97 22.61 26.98
N GLU A 57 4.83 21.28 26.96
CA GLU A 57 3.99 20.49 27.87
C GLU A 57 2.49 20.84 27.81
N TYR A 58 2.02 21.32 26.66
CA TYR A 58 0.60 21.61 26.38
C TYR A 58 -0.13 20.48 25.63
N ARG A 59 0.61 19.48 25.13
CA ARG A 59 0.10 18.29 24.45
C ARG A 59 0.91 17.07 24.88
N ASP A 60 0.29 15.89 24.76
CA ASP A 60 0.95 14.62 25.00
C ASP A 60 1.77 14.19 23.77
N GLU A 61 2.88 13.51 24.02
CA GLU A 61 3.72 12.90 22.99
C GLU A 61 2.93 11.85 22.19
N THR A 62 3.15 11.80 20.88
CA THR A 62 2.61 10.77 19.98
C THR A 62 3.74 9.92 19.42
N GLU A 63 3.44 8.72 18.93
CA GLU A 63 4.45 7.82 18.36
C GLU A 63 5.22 8.47 17.21
N LEU A 64 4.53 9.29 16.42
CA LEU A 64 5.08 9.95 15.23
C LEU A 64 5.67 11.35 15.50
N SER A 65 5.67 11.84 16.75
CA SER A 65 6.18 13.18 17.07
C SER A 65 7.71 13.32 17.10
N ASP A 66 8.44 12.20 17.21
CA ASP A 66 9.92 12.14 17.11
C ASP A 66 10.35 12.05 15.63
N ALA A 67 10.24 13.18 14.91
CA ALA A 67 10.54 13.26 13.48
C ALA A 67 11.99 12.90 13.13
N LYS A 68 12.93 13.12 14.07
CA LYS A 68 14.34 12.72 13.91
C LYS A 68 14.61 11.27 14.29
N TYR A 69 13.66 10.60 14.93
CA TYR A 69 13.77 9.24 15.43
C TYR A 69 15.03 9.02 16.31
N ASP A 70 15.33 9.99 17.17
CA ASP A 70 16.50 9.97 18.06
C ASP A 70 16.16 9.72 19.55
N GLY A 71 14.88 9.47 19.81
CA GLY A 71 14.30 9.23 21.13
C GLY A 71 14.03 10.50 21.94
N LYS A 72 14.03 11.69 21.33
CA LYS A 72 13.81 12.97 22.02
C LYS A 72 13.00 13.95 21.20
N ILE A 73 11.85 14.35 21.72
CA ILE A 73 11.04 15.41 21.09
C ILE A 73 11.58 16.80 21.47
N ASN A 74 12.12 17.53 20.50
CA ASN A 74 12.73 18.84 20.68
C ASN A 74 12.69 19.70 19.38
N MET A 75 13.34 20.88 19.40
CA MET A 75 13.32 21.79 18.23
C MET A 75 13.99 21.21 16.96
N GLN A 76 14.78 20.13 17.09
CA GLN A 76 15.30 19.40 15.93
C GLN A 76 14.20 18.67 15.18
N ASP A 77 13.18 18.14 15.87
CA ASP A 77 12.00 17.53 15.24
C ASP A 77 11.18 18.57 14.50
N VAL A 78 10.97 19.74 15.11
CA VAL A 78 10.33 20.89 14.43
C VAL A 78 11.07 21.23 13.13
N THR A 79 12.40 21.32 13.18
CA THR A 79 13.21 21.61 12.00
C THR A 79 13.09 20.49 10.95
N GLN A 80 13.05 19.23 11.37
CA GLN A 80 12.90 18.09 10.48
C GLN A 80 11.53 18.08 9.80
N ILE A 81 10.45 18.36 10.54
CA ILE A 81 9.09 18.49 10.00
C ILE A 81 9.04 19.62 8.96
N GLU A 82 9.62 20.80 9.25
CA GLU A 82 9.70 21.90 8.30
C GLU A 82 10.46 21.50 7.01
N LEU A 83 11.53 20.71 7.13
CA LEU A 83 12.27 20.20 5.98
C LEU A 83 11.42 19.21 5.15
N ILE A 84 10.68 18.30 5.80
CA ILE A 84 9.74 17.37 5.15
C ILE A 84 8.64 18.14 4.39
N ILE A 85 8.06 19.17 5.01
CA ILE A 85 7.07 20.04 4.35
C ILE A 85 7.66 20.67 3.08
N LEU A 86 8.91 21.15 3.16
CA LEU A 86 9.60 21.79 2.05
C LEU A 86 10.17 20.82 1.00
N GLY A 87 10.16 19.49 1.25
CA GLY A 87 10.83 18.50 0.40
C GLY A 87 12.34 18.70 0.34
N LYS A 88 12.96 18.99 1.49
CA LYS A 88 14.40 19.31 1.64
C LYS A 88 15.09 18.52 2.74
N GLU A 89 14.37 17.60 3.35
CA GLU A 89 14.90 16.62 4.29
C GLU A 89 15.97 15.76 3.61
N LYS A 90 16.97 15.34 4.40
CA LYS A 90 18.05 14.46 3.92
C LYS A 90 17.81 13.00 4.23
N GLU A 91 16.90 12.76 5.16
CA GLU A 91 16.48 11.45 5.64
C GLU A 91 15.01 11.59 6.04
N ILE A 92 14.24 10.52 5.90
CA ILE A 92 12.85 10.46 6.36
C ILE A 92 12.61 9.13 7.08
N THR A 93 11.93 9.17 8.22
CA THR A 93 11.60 7.97 8.99
C THR A 93 10.12 7.65 8.83
N ILE A 94 9.80 6.38 8.57
CA ILE A 94 8.43 5.89 8.41
C ILE A 94 8.22 4.58 9.17
N ASP A 95 6.97 4.22 9.43
CA ASP A 95 6.63 2.82 9.77
C ASP A 95 6.92 1.91 8.57
N ASP A 96 7.66 0.84 8.82
CA ASP A 96 8.15 -0.11 7.82
C ASP A 96 7.11 -1.16 7.35
N GLY A 97 5.92 -1.14 7.93
CA GLY A 97 4.79 -2.07 7.70
C GLY A 97 4.96 -3.45 8.33
N ALA A 98 6.06 -3.69 9.03
CA ALA A 98 6.36 -4.92 9.77
C ALA A 98 6.34 -4.71 11.30
N GLY A 99 5.91 -3.54 11.76
CA GLY A 99 5.81 -3.18 13.18
C GLY A 99 7.06 -2.54 13.75
N GLY A 100 7.89 -1.92 12.90
CA GLY A 100 9.02 -1.09 13.29
C GLY A 100 9.11 0.18 12.45
N ALA A 101 10.14 0.98 12.70
CA ALA A 101 10.45 2.15 11.88
C ALA A 101 11.71 1.93 11.04
N VAL A 102 11.81 2.68 9.95
CA VAL A 102 12.99 2.70 9.08
C VAL A 102 13.27 4.12 8.60
N THR A 103 14.51 4.56 8.77
CA THR A 103 15.01 5.82 8.23
C THR A 103 15.59 5.57 6.85
N VAL A 104 15.15 6.37 5.87
CA VAL A 104 15.55 6.27 4.46
C VAL A 104 16.27 7.55 4.07
N ASP A 105 17.49 7.41 3.53
CA ASP A 105 18.26 8.53 2.99
C ASP A 105 17.57 9.10 1.74
N LYS A 106 17.61 10.42 1.60
CA LYS A 106 16.98 11.19 0.53
C LYS A 106 18.03 11.94 -0.31
N PRO A 107 17.86 12.02 -1.64
CA PRO A 107 16.80 11.37 -2.43
C PRO A 107 17.02 9.85 -2.58
N VAL A 108 15.93 9.10 -2.73
CA VAL A 108 15.99 7.69 -3.16
C VAL A 108 16.27 7.65 -4.66
N GLU A 109 17.34 6.96 -5.07
CA GLU A 109 17.80 6.90 -6.46
C GLU A 109 17.82 5.47 -7.03
N ARG A 110 17.91 4.45 -6.17
CA ARG A 110 18.03 3.05 -6.57
C ARG A 110 17.06 2.16 -5.79
N ILE A 111 16.01 1.73 -6.46
CA ILE A 111 14.93 0.91 -5.87
C ILE A 111 15.07 -0.53 -6.35
N LEU A 112 15.10 -1.48 -5.42
CA LEU A 112 14.75 -2.88 -5.70
C LEU A 112 13.26 -3.05 -5.48
N VAL A 113 12.55 -3.50 -6.50
CA VAL A 113 11.10 -3.67 -6.47
C VAL A 113 10.72 -5.14 -6.51
N GLU A 114 9.99 -5.60 -5.50
CA GLU A 114 9.39 -6.93 -5.50
C GLU A 114 7.92 -6.87 -5.86
N TYR A 115 7.47 -7.80 -6.69
CA TYR A 115 6.07 -7.99 -7.09
C TYR A 115 5.44 -6.84 -7.90
N THR A 116 4.37 -7.18 -8.61
CA THR A 116 3.76 -6.31 -9.62
C THR A 116 3.17 -5.03 -9.03
N ASP A 117 2.52 -5.09 -7.86
CA ASP A 117 1.84 -3.94 -7.25
C ASP A 117 2.80 -2.83 -6.83
N ASN A 118 3.97 -3.19 -6.29
CA ASN A 118 5.01 -2.22 -5.99
C ASN A 118 5.56 -1.59 -7.29
N ALA A 119 5.75 -2.39 -8.35
CA ALA A 119 6.21 -1.90 -9.65
C ALA A 119 5.19 -0.98 -10.33
N GLU A 120 3.90 -1.30 -10.21
CA GLU A 120 2.80 -0.46 -10.70
C GLU A 120 2.78 0.88 -9.99
N MET A 121 2.90 0.90 -8.66
CA MET A 121 2.90 2.15 -7.92
C MET A 121 4.14 3.00 -8.21
N VAL A 122 5.35 2.42 -8.22
CA VAL A 122 6.56 3.16 -8.59
C VAL A 122 6.42 3.77 -10.00
N ARG A 123 5.82 3.04 -10.94
CA ARG A 123 5.52 3.55 -12.29
C ARG A 123 4.45 4.64 -12.27
N ALA A 124 3.36 4.45 -11.52
CA ALA A 124 2.25 5.40 -11.43
C ALA A 124 2.70 6.75 -10.84
N LEU A 125 3.63 6.72 -9.88
CA LEU A 125 4.24 7.91 -9.28
C LEU A 125 5.39 8.51 -10.11
N GLY A 126 5.56 8.07 -11.37
CA GLY A 126 6.58 8.62 -12.28
C GLY A 126 8.03 8.26 -11.94
N ALA A 127 8.26 7.34 -11.01
CA ALA A 127 9.58 7.02 -10.46
C ALA A 127 10.23 5.76 -11.06
N LYS A 128 9.72 5.26 -12.20
CA LYS A 128 10.22 4.03 -12.83
C LYS A 128 11.72 4.06 -13.15
N ASP A 129 12.28 5.24 -13.46
CA ASP A 129 13.70 5.39 -13.82
C ASP A 129 14.65 5.20 -12.62
N LYS A 130 14.11 5.20 -11.40
CA LYS A 130 14.85 4.90 -10.16
C LYS A 130 14.93 3.39 -9.87
N VAL A 131 14.22 2.55 -10.62
CA VAL A 131 14.24 1.09 -10.41
C VAL A 131 15.56 0.53 -10.93
N ALA A 132 16.35 -0.06 -10.03
CA ALA A 132 17.65 -0.62 -10.33
C ALA A 132 17.62 -2.13 -10.59
N ALA A 133 16.63 -2.81 -10.01
CA ALA A 133 16.44 -4.25 -10.12
C ALA A 133 15.01 -4.65 -9.75
N VAL A 134 14.62 -5.85 -10.19
CA VAL A 134 13.27 -6.40 -10.00
C VAL A 134 13.33 -7.87 -9.60
N ASP A 135 12.22 -8.38 -9.08
CA ASP A 135 12.06 -9.81 -8.84
C ASP A 135 11.76 -10.60 -10.13
N TYR A 136 11.67 -11.92 -9.97
CA TYR A 136 11.38 -12.84 -11.05
C TYR A 136 10.08 -12.51 -11.79
N ILE A 137 8.99 -12.19 -11.09
CA ILE A 137 7.67 -12.05 -11.72
C ILE A 137 7.63 -10.84 -12.65
N ILE A 138 8.19 -9.71 -12.22
CA ILE A 138 8.31 -8.52 -13.07
C ILE A 138 9.19 -8.82 -14.29
N SER A 139 10.25 -9.62 -14.13
CA SER A 139 11.12 -10.02 -15.25
C SER A 139 10.43 -10.92 -16.29
N GLN A 140 9.33 -11.60 -15.93
CA GLN A 140 8.58 -12.46 -16.85
C GLN A 140 7.40 -11.73 -17.52
N THR A 141 6.99 -10.56 -17.04
CA THR A 141 5.76 -9.88 -17.45
C THR A 141 6.06 -8.71 -18.40
N GLU A 142 6.69 -8.97 -19.55
CA GLU A 142 7.13 -7.92 -20.48
C GLU A 142 5.97 -7.08 -21.03
N ILE A 143 4.79 -7.65 -21.26
CA ILE A 143 3.64 -6.87 -21.76
C ILE A 143 3.22 -5.81 -20.75
N GLN A 144 3.16 -6.16 -19.46
CA GLN A 144 2.78 -5.24 -18.40
C GLN A 144 3.92 -4.27 -18.06
N PHE A 145 5.17 -4.74 -18.09
CA PHE A 145 6.36 -3.97 -17.72
C PHE A 145 7.45 -4.02 -18.80
N PRO A 146 7.23 -3.40 -19.97
CA PRO A 146 8.15 -3.51 -21.11
C PRO A 146 9.55 -2.94 -20.84
N ASP A 147 9.64 -1.99 -19.90
CA ASP A 147 10.91 -1.39 -19.48
C ASP A 147 11.51 -2.15 -18.28
N LEU A 148 10.71 -2.40 -17.24
CA LEU A 148 11.21 -2.97 -15.98
C LEU A 148 11.57 -4.46 -16.11
N SER A 149 10.92 -5.21 -17.01
CA SER A 149 11.23 -6.62 -17.23
C SER A 149 12.65 -6.86 -17.77
N LYS A 150 13.26 -5.81 -18.33
CA LYS A 150 14.62 -5.81 -18.90
C LYS A 150 15.71 -5.46 -17.87
N LEU A 151 15.31 -5.06 -16.66
CA LEU A 151 16.24 -4.75 -15.58
C LEU A 151 16.84 -6.02 -14.97
N PRO A 152 17.95 -5.91 -14.21
CA PRO A 152 18.50 -7.03 -13.47
C PRO A 152 17.44 -7.73 -12.61
N CYS A 153 17.28 -9.03 -12.82
CA CYS A 153 16.42 -9.88 -12.01
C CYS A 153 17.21 -10.47 -10.85
N VAL A 154 16.72 -10.31 -9.62
CA VAL A 154 17.37 -10.83 -8.40
C VAL A 154 16.77 -12.16 -7.92
N GLY A 155 15.94 -12.79 -8.76
CA GLY A 155 15.28 -14.06 -8.46
C GLY A 155 13.95 -13.90 -7.71
N ASN A 156 13.53 -14.94 -7.01
CA ASN A 156 12.24 -14.95 -6.30
C ASN A 156 12.29 -14.10 -5.03
N MET A 157 11.30 -13.25 -4.79
CA MET A 157 11.20 -12.35 -3.63
C MET A 157 11.23 -13.03 -2.24
N PHE A 158 10.93 -14.32 -2.13
CA PHE A 158 11.05 -15.09 -0.87
C PHE A 158 12.44 -15.69 -0.67
N ARG A 159 13.22 -15.83 -1.75
CA ARG A 159 14.58 -16.36 -1.74
C ARG A 159 15.43 -15.61 -2.77
N PRO A 160 15.63 -14.29 -2.59
CA PRO A 160 16.38 -13.50 -3.54
C PRO A 160 17.85 -13.91 -3.51
N ASP A 161 18.54 -13.77 -4.64
CA ASP A 161 19.99 -13.83 -4.70
C ASP A 161 20.56 -12.52 -4.10
N TYR A 162 20.92 -12.56 -2.81
CA TYR A 162 21.44 -11.38 -2.13
C TYR A 162 22.76 -10.86 -2.71
N GLU A 163 23.58 -11.69 -3.37
CA GLU A 163 24.76 -11.17 -4.07
C GLU A 163 24.34 -10.34 -5.30
N ALA A 164 23.35 -10.83 -6.06
CA ALA A 164 22.76 -10.06 -7.14
C ALA A 164 22.09 -8.76 -6.65
N VAL A 165 21.37 -8.81 -5.52
CA VAL A 165 20.80 -7.60 -4.88
C VAL A 165 21.90 -6.61 -4.54
N LEU A 166 22.95 -7.03 -3.83
CA LEU A 166 24.04 -6.13 -3.41
C LEU A 166 24.79 -5.52 -4.62
N ASN A 167 24.94 -6.26 -5.72
CA ASN A 167 25.52 -5.74 -6.96
C ASN A 167 24.70 -4.62 -7.60
N THR A 168 23.41 -4.52 -7.26
CA THR A 168 22.54 -3.43 -7.73
C THR A 168 22.58 -2.21 -6.83
N ASN A 169 23.26 -2.27 -5.66
CA ASN A 169 23.40 -1.19 -4.69
C ASN A 169 22.08 -0.40 -4.46
N PRO A 170 21.01 -1.04 -3.98
CA PRO A 170 19.74 -0.36 -3.74
C PRO A 170 19.77 0.47 -2.45
N ASP A 171 19.15 1.64 -2.50
CA ASP A 171 18.91 2.51 -1.34
C ASP A 171 17.61 2.08 -0.62
N LEU A 172 16.64 1.59 -1.40
CA LEU A 172 15.31 1.16 -0.97
C LEU A 172 14.94 -0.19 -1.58
N LEU A 173 14.43 -1.10 -0.76
CA LEU A 173 13.79 -2.35 -1.16
C LEU A 173 12.30 -2.28 -0.78
N LEU A 174 11.44 -2.27 -1.80
CA LEU A 174 9.99 -2.38 -1.61
C LEU A 174 9.62 -3.87 -1.55
N SER A 175 9.43 -4.36 -0.33
CA SER A 175 9.15 -5.77 -0.04
C SER A 175 7.69 -6.09 -0.35
N PHE A 176 7.44 -7.27 -0.93
CA PHE A 176 6.08 -7.79 -1.09
C PHE A 176 5.46 -8.28 0.24
N THR A 177 6.28 -8.73 1.17
CA THR A 177 5.84 -9.33 2.44
C THR A 177 6.32 -8.52 3.63
N LYS A 178 5.54 -8.53 4.71
CA LYS A 178 5.94 -7.98 6.02
C LYS A 178 7.06 -8.77 6.70
N ALA A 179 7.38 -9.98 6.23
CA ALA A 179 8.48 -10.78 6.76
C ALA A 179 9.83 -10.25 6.24
N ILE A 180 10.29 -9.12 6.79
CA ILE A 180 11.45 -8.37 6.28
C ILE A 180 12.74 -8.54 7.11
N ASP A 181 12.69 -9.24 8.24
CA ASP A 181 13.83 -9.37 9.16
C ASP A 181 15.09 -9.94 8.49
N GLU A 182 14.94 -11.00 7.70
CA GLU A 182 16.07 -11.60 6.97
C GLU A 182 16.66 -10.61 5.97
N LYS A 183 15.80 -9.87 5.24
CA LYS A 183 16.25 -8.87 4.25
C LYS A 183 17.02 -7.75 4.93
N LYS A 184 16.55 -7.26 6.08
CA LYS A 184 17.25 -6.27 6.89
C LYS A 184 18.61 -6.77 7.39
N GLU A 185 18.69 -8.03 7.84
CA GLU A 185 19.96 -8.64 8.27
C GLU A 185 20.97 -8.73 7.11
N LYS A 186 20.51 -9.13 5.92
CA LYS A 186 21.37 -9.33 4.75
C LYS A 186 21.71 -8.05 3.99
N LEU A 187 20.88 -7.01 4.14
CA LEU A 187 21.02 -5.72 3.43
C LEU A 187 21.08 -4.55 4.43
N PRO A 188 22.10 -4.49 5.31
CA PRO A 188 22.15 -3.52 6.41
C PRO A 188 22.28 -2.05 5.96
N ASN A 189 22.60 -1.80 4.69
CA ASN A 189 22.73 -0.45 4.11
C ASN A 189 21.57 -0.11 3.15
N THR A 190 20.50 -0.90 3.14
CA THR A 190 19.33 -0.69 2.29
C THR A 190 18.11 -0.56 3.19
N ALA A 191 17.31 0.49 3.00
CA ALA A 191 16.02 0.59 3.67
C ALA A 191 15.08 -0.49 3.13
N VAL A 192 14.53 -1.34 3.99
CA VAL A 192 13.57 -2.39 3.60
C VAL A 192 12.19 -2.01 4.13
N VAL A 193 11.23 -1.83 3.22
CA VAL A 193 9.88 -1.33 3.55
C VAL A 193 8.83 -2.26 2.97
N PHE A 194 7.81 -2.60 3.75
CA PHE A 194 6.58 -3.22 3.27
C PHE A 194 5.44 -2.20 3.33
N LEU A 195 4.95 -1.77 2.16
CA LEU A 195 3.92 -0.72 2.08
C LEU A 195 2.49 -1.24 2.00
N GLY A 196 2.28 -2.56 1.98
CA GLY A 196 0.93 -3.13 1.90
C GLY A 196 0.20 -2.88 0.57
N LEU A 197 0.93 -2.55 -0.50
CA LEU A 197 0.36 -2.18 -1.80
C LEU A 197 -0.39 -3.33 -2.52
N TYR A 198 -0.22 -4.57 -2.07
CA TYR A 198 -0.97 -5.73 -2.58
C TYR A 198 -2.36 -5.90 -1.93
N TYR A 199 -2.69 -5.15 -0.88
CA TYR A 199 -3.91 -5.35 -0.09
C TYR A 199 -4.84 -4.13 -0.09
N PRO A 200 -5.44 -3.76 -1.24
CA PRO A 200 -6.44 -2.71 -1.25
C PRO A 200 -7.74 -3.15 -0.57
N ASP A 201 -8.31 -2.24 0.21
CA ASP A 201 -9.67 -2.36 0.73
C ASP A 201 -10.62 -1.53 -0.16
N LEU A 202 -11.64 -2.16 -0.72
CA LEU A 202 -12.65 -1.46 -1.53
C LEU A 202 -13.88 -1.08 -0.70
N SER A 203 -14.05 -1.66 0.48
CA SER A 203 -15.12 -1.31 1.41
C SER A 203 -14.82 0.06 2.02
N ASP A 204 -13.59 0.25 2.48
CA ASP A 204 -13.04 1.51 2.99
C ASP A 204 -11.72 1.88 2.28
N PRO A 205 -11.79 2.44 1.07
CA PRO A 205 -10.58 2.74 0.31
C PRO A 205 -9.78 3.90 0.91
N GLU A 206 -10.43 4.92 1.48
CA GLU A 206 -9.74 6.08 2.09
C GLU A 206 -8.96 5.66 3.33
N GLY A 207 -9.56 4.89 4.24
CA GLY A 207 -8.92 4.42 5.47
C GLY A 207 -7.97 3.23 5.31
N SER A 208 -7.74 2.76 4.08
CA SER A 208 -7.03 1.52 3.83
C SER A 208 -5.50 1.62 4.02
N ARG A 209 -4.89 0.48 4.38
CA ARG A 209 -3.43 0.32 4.34
C ARG A 209 -2.82 0.57 2.97
N PHE A 210 -3.57 0.31 1.91
CA PHE A 210 -3.13 0.60 0.55
C PHE A 210 -2.97 2.11 0.33
N THR A 211 -3.97 2.91 0.73
CA THR A 211 -3.89 4.37 0.67
C THR A 211 -2.74 4.90 1.50
N CYS A 212 -2.51 4.33 2.69
CA CYS A 212 -1.32 4.61 3.49
C CYS A 212 -0.03 4.34 2.75
N GLY A 213 0.09 3.14 2.18
CA GLY A 213 1.26 2.71 1.42
C GLY A 213 1.58 3.63 0.26
N VAL A 214 0.55 4.07 -0.48
CA VAL A 214 0.71 4.99 -1.61
C VAL A 214 1.21 6.36 -1.13
N ARG A 215 0.62 6.93 -0.08
CA ARG A 215 1.09 8.21 0.48
C ARG A 215 2.51 8.11 1.01
N LYS A 216 2.82 7.07 1.80
CA LYS A 216 4.20 6.79 2.26
C LYS A 216 5.18 6.70 1.09
N LEU A 217 4.81 6.03 0.00
CA LEU A 217 5.64 5.97 -1.20
C LEU A 217 5.84 7.36 -1.84
N GLY A 218 4.79 8.18 -1.88
CA GLY A 218 4.88 9.58 -2.32
C GLY A 218 5.90 10.39 -1.51
N TYR A 219 5.91 10.24 -0.18
CA TYR A 219 6.93 10.86 0.68
C TYR A 219 8.33 10.29 0.41
N LEU A 220 8.49 8.97 0.26
CA LEU A 220 9.79 8.35 -0.02
C LEU A 220 10.38 8.79 -1.37
N LEU A 221 9.55 8.97 -2.39
CA LEU A 221 9.98 9.22 -3.77
C LEU A 221 9.99 10.69 -4.19
N ASP A 222 9.58 11.61 -3.30
CA ASP A 222 9.35 13.03 -3.61
C ASP A 222 8.23 13.25 -4.63
N ALA A 223 7.19 12.42 -4.56
CA ALA A 223 6.08 12.33 -5.51
C ALA A 223 4.71 12.39 -4.80
N ARG A 224 4.56 13.33 -3.86
CA ARG A 224 3.34 13.48 -3.04
C ARG A 224 2.14 13.90 -3.87
N ASP A 225 2.33 14.85 -4.79
CA ASP A 225 1.26 15.35 -5.66
C ASP A 225 0.75 14.23 -6.59
N GLU A 226 1.66 13.42 -7.15
CA GLU A 226 1.33 12.26 -7.99
C GLU A 226 0.62 11.16 -7.17
N ALA A 227 1.00 10.97 -5.91
CA ALA A 227 0.35 10.02 -5.01
C ALA A 227 -1.09 10.44 -4.72
N ASP A 228 -1.32 11.71 -4.42
CA ASP A 228 -2.65 12.26 -4.21
C ASP A 228 -3.48 12.25 -5.50
N GLU A 229 -2.89 12.55 -6.67
CA GLU A 229 -3.58 12.43 -7.96
C GLU A 229 -4.04 10.99 -8.22
N TYR A 230 -3.15 10.01 -8.03
CA TYR A 230 -3.47 8.60 -8.20
C TYR A 230 -4.59 8.15 -7.25
N LEU A 231 -4.52 8.53 -5.98
CA LEU A 231 -5.53 8.17 -4.98
C LEU A 231 -6.88 8.80 -5.29
N ASN A 232 -6.91 10.09 -5.63
CA ASN A 232 -8.13 10.79 -6.02
C ASN A 232 -8.79 10.13 -7.24
N TRP A 233 -8.00 9.78 -8.26
CA TRP A 233 -8.48 9.06 -9.43
C TRP A 233 -9.06 7.69 -9.06
N ARG A 234 -8.32 6.90 -8.28
CA ARG A 234 -8.70 5.53 -7.91
C ARG A 234 -9.95 5.50 -7.03
N ILE A 235 -10.00 6.33 -5.98
CA ILE A 235 -11.12 6.41 -5.04
C ILE A 235 -12.35 6.95 -5.77
N GLY A 236 -12.18 8.00 -6.59
CA GLY A 236 -13.26 8.53 -7.43
C GLY A 236 -13.87 7.48 -8.36
N LEU A 237 -13.06 6.59 -8.95
CA LEU A 237 -13.58 5.46 -9.75
C LEU A 237 -14.39 4.46 -8.92
N ILE A 238 -13.94 4.16 -7.70
CA ILE A 238 -14.66 3.24 -6.79
C ILE A 238 -16.00 3.85 -6.40
N ASP A 239 -16.03 5.14 -6.05
CA ASP A 239 -17.25 5.86 -5.68
C ASP A 239 -18.23 5.97 -6.85
N ASP A 240 -17.72 6.21 -8.06
CA ASP A 240 -18.51 6.20 -9.28
C ASP A 240 -19.20 4.85 -9.50
N ILE A 241 -18.49 3.73 -9.26
CA ILE A 241 -19.08 2.38 -9.35
C ILE A 241 -20.14 2.20 -8.25
N LYS A 242 -19.80 2.47 -6.99
CA LYS A 242 -20.72 2.35 -5.84
C LYS A 242 -21.99 3.19 -6.02
N SER A 243 -21.88 4.40 -6.58
CA SER A 243 -23.04 5.26 -6.84
C SER A 243 -24.00 4.68 -7.87
N ARG A 244 -23.49 3.96 -8.89
CA ARG A 244 -24.28 3.32 -9.94
C ARG A 244 -24.92 2.03 -9.46
N THR A 245 -24.26 1.31 -8.55
CA THR A 245 -24.70 0.00 -8.07
C THR A 245 -25.50 0.06 -6.76
N GLY A 246 -25.38 1.13 -5.98
CA GLY A 246 -26.03 1.26 -4.66
C GLY A 246 -27.55 1.28 -4.66
N GLY A 247 -28.19 1.47 -5.83
CA GLY A 247 -29.63 1.42 -5.99
C GLY A 247 -30.20 0.02 -6.30
N ILE A 248 -29.35 -0.98 -6.53
CA ILE A 248 -29.76 -2.35 -6.85
C ILE A 248 -30.28 -3.03 -5.57
N SER A 249 -31.50 -3.57 -5.61
CA SER A 249 -32.05 -4.29 -4.46
C SER A 249 -31.33 -5.63 -4.23
N GLU A 250 -31.34 -6.15 -3.00
CA GLU A 250 -30.71 -7.44 -2.68
C GLU A 250 -31.21 -8.60 -3.53
N GLU A 251 -32.47 -8.55 -3.97
CA GLU A 251 -33.08 -9.55 -4.84
C GLU A 251 -32.66 -9.44 -6.31
N GLU A 252 -32.22 -8.24 -6.74
CA GLU A 252 -31.77 -7.95 -8.11
C GLU A 252 -30.27 -8.14 -8.29
N LYS A 253 -29.50 -8.24 -7.19
CA LYS A 253 -28.05 -8.47 -7.26
C LYS A 253 -27.75 -9.83 -7.88
N PRO A 254 -27.02 -9.91 -9.00
CA PRO A 254 -26.66 -11.18 -9.59
C PRO A 254 -25.74 -11.94 -8.66
N ARG A 255 -25.97 -13.24 -8.55
CA ARG A 255 -25.15 -14.09 -7.68
C ARG A 255 -23.87 -14.50 -8.39
N VAL A 256 -22.73 -14.19 -7.78
CA VAL A 256 -21.41 -14.36 -8.36
C VAL A 256 -20.61 -15.39 -7.55
N PHE A 257 -19.89 -16.27 -8.24
CA PHE A 257 -18.87 -17.12 -7.65
C PHE A 257 -17.51 -16.77 -8.23
N ILE A 258 -16.52 -16.53 -7.38
CA ILE A 258 -15.14 -16.28 -7.81
C ILE A 258 -14.27 -17.44 -7.34
N CYS A 259 -13.56 -18.09 -8.24
CA CYS A 259 -12.68 -19.19 -7.88
C CYS A 259 -11.32 -19.14 -8.58
N SER A 260 -10.33 -19.82 -8.00
CA SER A 260 -8.98 -19.88 -8.55
C SER A 260 -8.87 -20.86 -9.72
N TYR A 261 -8.33 -20.38 -10.84
CA TYR A 261 -8.00 -21.21 -12.02
C TYR A 261 -7.01 -22.32 -11.69
N GLY A 262 -6.03 -22.02 -10.81
CA GLY A 262 -4.97 -22.97 -10.52
C GLY A 262 -5.43 -24.27 -9.87
N ALA A 263 -6.52 -24.23 -9.09
CA ALA A 263 -7.13 -25.44 -8.54
C ALA A 263 -7.76 -26.30 -9.65
N ILE A 264 -8.40 -25.65 -10.63
CA ILE A 264 -9.08 -26.30 -11.75
C ILE A 264 -8.08 -27.08 -12.60
N ILE A 265 -6.99 -26.45 -13.04
CA ILE A 265 -6.03 -27.08 -13.95
C ILE A 265 -5.15 -28.16 -13.28
N ARG A 266 -4.99 -28.12 -11.96
CA ARG A 266 -4.35 -29.20 -11.21
C ARG A 266 -5.25 -30.44 -11.06
N GLY A 267 -6.50 -30.35 -11.50
CA GLY A 267 -7.49 -31.41 -11.35
C GLY A 267 -7.98 -31.56 -9.91
N ASP A 268 -7.93 -30.48 -9.12
CA ASP A 268 -8.45 -30.51 -7.76
C ASP A 268 -9.96 -30.78 -7.80
N THR A 269 -10.47 -31.64 -6.91
CA THR A 269 -11.89 -32.01 -6.87
C THR A 269 -12.77 -30.99 -6.16
N THR A 270 -12.19 -29.84 -5.80
CA THR A 270 -12.80 -28.78 -4.99
C THR A 270 -12.37 -27.42 -5.53
N PHE A 271 -13.16 -26.39 -5.28
CA PHE A 271 -12.86 -25.04 -5.75
C PHE A 271 -12.28 -24.18 -4.63
N ARG A 272 -11.11 -23.59 -4.88
CA ARG A 272 -10.58 -22.52 -4.04
C ARG A 272 -11.33 -21.21 -4.35
N THR A 273 -11.93 -20.59 -3.35
CA THR A 273 -12.71 -19.34 -3.41
C THR A 273 -12.18 -18.32 -2.41
N TYR A 274 -12.84 -17.15 -2.35
CA TYR A 274 -12.41 -15.95 -1.63
C TYR A 274 -13.58 -15.43 -0.77
N ALA A 275 -13.36 -15.20 0.53
CA ALA A 275 -14.36 -14.59 1.42
C ALA A 275 -14.28 -13.05 1.38
N LEU A 276 -15.11 -12.37 2.17
CA LEU A 276 -15.25 -10.91 2.19
C LEU A 276 -13.94 -10.15 2.45
N ILE A 277 -13.02 -10.73 3.22
CA ILE A 277 -11.72 -10.10 3.50
C ILE A 277 -10.84 -9.96 2.25
N ASP A 278 -11.10 -10.74 1.19
CA ASP A 278 -10.32 -10.70 -0.05
C ASP A 278 -10.88 -9.66 -1.03
N THR A 279 -9.99 -8.88 -1.63
CA THR A 279 -10.33 -7.81 -2.56
C THR A 279 -11.18 -8.32 -3.73
N LEU A 280 -10.99 -9.55 -4.22
CA LEU A 280 -11.78 -10.08 -5.34
C LEU A 280 -13.27 -10.18 -4.99
N THR A 281 -13.58 -10.58 -3.76
CA THR A 281 -14.97 -10.62 -3.27
C THR A 281 -15.52 -9.21 -3.09
N GLN A 282 -14.72 -8.30 -2.55
CA GLN A 282 -15.09 -6.89 -2.44
C GLN A 282 -15.33 -6.24 -3.81
N MET A 283 -14.58 -6.62 -4.85
CA MET A 283 -14.78 -6.15 -6.24
C MET A 283 -16.15 -6.57 -6.76
N SER A 284 -16.54 -7.84 -6.56
CA SER A 284 -17.87 -8.32 -6.96
C SER A 284 -18.98 -7.54 -6.25
N ILE A 285 -18.84 -7.30 -4.95
CA ILE A 285 -19.84 -6.58 -4.15
C ILE A 285 -19.92 -5.12 -4.60
N THR A 286 -18.77 -4.47 -4.78
CA THR A 286 -18.67 -3.07 -5.26
C THR A 286 -19.35 -2.92 -6.62
N ALA A 287 -19.17 -3.90 -7.51
CA ALA A 287 -19.81 -3.97 -8.82
C ALA A 287 -21.32 -4.31 -8.79
N GLY A 288 -21.93 -4.45 -7.60
CA GLY A 288 -23.35 -4.70 -7.44
C GLY A 288 -23.74 -6.19 -7.46
N GLY A 289 -22.77 -7.10 -7.40
CA GLY A 289 -23.02 -8.54 -7.29
C GLY A 289 -23.24 -8.98 -5.84
N LYS A 290 -23.83 -10.16 -5.69
CA LYS A 290 -23.91 -10.90 -4.43
C LYS A 290 -22.96 -12.09 -4.49
N ASN A 291 -21.80 -12.01 -3.84
CA ASN A 291 -20.84 -13.09 -3.90
C ASN A 291 -21.29 -14.23 -2.98
N ILE A 292 -21.44 -15.44 -3.52
CA ILE A 292 -21.93 -16.59 -2.76
C ILE A 292 -20.98 -17.03 -1.63
N ALA A 293 -19.73 -16.57 -1.65
CA ALA A 293 -18.70 -16.86 -0.66
C ALA A 293 -18.51 -15.74 0.38
N GLU A 294 -19.27 -14.64 0.32
CA GLU A 294 -19.07 -13.47 1.20
C GLU A 294 -19.22 -13.80 2.69
N ASP A 295 -20.14 -14.70 3.03
CA ASP A 295 -20.43 -15.15 4.40
C ASP A 295 -19.57 -16.34 4.86
N LEU A 296 -18.67 -16.85 4.00
CA LEU A 296 -17.82 -17.97 4.39
C LEU A 296 -16.85 -17.54 5.49
N PRO A 297 -16.65 -18.38 6.52
CA PRO A 297 -15.78 -18.03 7.63
C PRO A 297 -14.34 -17.77 7.17
N ASP A 298 -13.81 -16.60 7.52
CA ASP A 298 -12.44 -16.16 7.25
C ASP A 298 -11.33 -17.00 7.92
N PHE A 299 -11.67 -18.11 8.59
CA PHE A 299 -10.75 -18.92 9.40
C PHE A 299 -9.64 -19.63 8.59
N GLY A 300 -9.61 -19.47 7.28
CA GLY A 300 -8.45 -19.73 6.44
C GLY A 300 -7.72 -18.43 6.14
N GLY A 301 -6.90 -17.91 7.05
CA GLY A 301 -6.03 -16.76 6.76
C GLY A 301 -5.24 -16.95 5.45
N PRO A 302 -4.53 -15.93 4.94
CA PRO A 302 -4.00 -15.88 3.56
C PRO A 302 -3.14 -17.08 3.08
N LYS A 303 -2.71 -17.97 4.00
CA LYS A 303 -2.02 -19.23 3.72
C LYS A 303 -2.94 -20.42 3.39
N ASN A 304 -4.20 -20.41 3.84
CA ASN A 304 -5.15 -21.50 3.66
C ASN A 304 -6.37 -20.93 2.93
N GLY A 305 -6.31 -20.88 1.60
CA GLY A 305 -7.47 -20.45 0.82
C GLY A 305 -8.72 -21.25 1.19
N ILE A 306 -9.88 -20.60 1.11
CA ILE A 306 -11.16 -21.24 1.39
C ILE A 306 -11.44 -22.21 0.23
N THR A 307 -11.76 -23.45 0.56
CA THR A 307 -12.06 -24.49 -0.41
C THR A 307 -13.49 -24.97 -0.22
N VAL A 308 -14.25 -25.06 -1.32
CA VAL A 308 -15.65 -25.48 -1.33
C VAL A 308 -15.88 -26.66 -2.28
N ASP A 309 -16.83 -27.51 -1.95
CA ASP A 309 -17.22 -28.65 -2.79
C ASP A 309 -18.04 -28.19 -4.01
N PRO A 310 -17.94 -28.88 -5.17
CA PRO A 310 -18.78 -28.59 -6.32
C PRO A 310 -20.28 -28.70 -6.03
N GLU A 311 -20.70 -29.61 -5.15
CA GLU A 311 -22.10 -29.75 -4.71
C GLU A 311 -22.61 -28.47 -4.04
N TRP A 312 -21.81 -27.87 -3.16
CA TRP A 312 -22.14 -26.60 -2.53
C TRP A 312 -22.29 -25.48 -3.57
N VAL A 313 -21.40 -25.40 -4.56
CA VAL A 313 -21.51 -24.40 -5.64
C VAL A 313 -22.79 -24.58 -6.46
N ILE A 314 -23.18 -25.83 -6.77
CA ILE A 314 -24.42 -26.14 -7.48
C ILE A 314 -25.64 -25.73 -6.64
N GLU A 315 -25.63 -26.01 -5.34
CA GLU A 315 -26.70 -25.60 -4.42
C GLU A 315 -26.80 -24.08 -4.31
N GLN A 316 -25.67 -23.38 -4.28
CA GLN A 316 -25.65 -21.92 -4.29
C GLN A 316 -26.19 -21.38 -5.62
N ASN A 317 -26.01 -22.08 -6.75
CA ASN A 317 -26.57 -21.84 -8.10
C ASN A 317 -26.06 -20.58 -8.87
N PRO A 318 -24.76 -20.18 -8.84
CA PRO A 318 -24.28 -18.87 -9.30
C PRO A 318 -24.72 -18.51 -10.72
N GLU A 319 -25.10 -17.25 -10.95
CA GLU A 319 -25.42 -16.73 -12.28
C GLU A 319 -24.16 -16.43 -13.07
N PHE A 320 -23.13 -15.94 -12.39
CA PHE A 320 -21.82 -15.69 -12.96
C PHE A 320 -20.74 -16.44 -12.20
N ILE A 321 -19.82 -17.05 -12.94
CA ILE A 321 -18.61 -17.64 -12.41
C ILE A 321 -17.43 -16.87 -12.99
N ILE A 322 -16.62 -16.27 -12.13
CA ILE A 322 -15.40 -15.55 -12.49
C ILE A 322 -14.21 -16.40 -12.08
N ILE A 323 -13.34 -16.68 -13.03
CA ILE A 323 -12.15 -17.50 -12.82
C ILE A 323 -10.95 -16.57 -12.67
N HIS A 324 -10.37 -16.55 -11.47
CA HIS A 324 -9.15 -15.82 -11.17
C HIS A 324 -7.93 -16.63 -11.62
N ALA A 325 -7.27 -16.16 -12.68
CA ALA A 325 -6.12 -16.80 -13.30
C ALA A 325 -4.85 -15.97 -13.09
N VAL A 326 -3.75 -16.65 -12.72
CA VAL A 326 -2.45 -16.04 -12.44
C VAL A 326 -1.39 -16.90 -13.12
N ARG A 327 -0.79 -16.37 -14.20
CA ARG A 327 0.24 -17.11 -14.96
C ARG A 327 1.53 -17.25 -14.18
N TYR A 328 2.05 -16.13 -13.68
CA TYR A 328 3.29 -16.08 -12.91
C TYR A 328 2.95 -15.94 -11.44
N THR A 329 3.17 -17.00 -10.68
CA THR A 329 2.76 -17.04 -9.28
C THR A 329 3.80 -16.40 -8.38
N TRP A 330 3.34 -15.90 -7.22
CA TRP A 330 4.18 -15.45 -6.11
C TRP A 330 5.26 -16.48 -5.67
N GLY A 331 5.04 -17.77 -5.91
CA GLY A 331 6.00 -18.85 -5.65
C GLY A 331 7.18 -18.91 -6.63
N GLY A 332 7.15 -18.13 -7.71
CA GLY A 332 8.12 -18.20 -8.81
C GLY A 332 7.80 -19.29 -9.84
N ASP A 333 6.62 -19.91 -9.75
CA ASP A 333 6.16 -20.89 -10.72
C ASP A 333 5.42 -20.22 -11.88
N THR A 334 5.59 -20.74 -13.08
CA THR A 334 4.77 -20.40 -14.26
C THR A 334 3.72 -21.49 -14.45
N MET A 335 2.45 -21.09 -14.52
CA MET A 335 1.32 -22.00 -14.63
C MET A 335 1.07 -22.42 -16.09
N GLU A 336 0.80 -23.70 -16.28
CA GLU A 336 0.43 -24.30 -17.56
C GLU A 336 -1.00 -24.88 -17.48
N PRO A 337 -1.81 -24.78 -18.56
CA PRO A 337 -1.43 -24.22 -19.84
C PRO A 337 -1.38 -22.69 -19.81
N SER A 338 -0.77 -22.13 -20.84
CA SER A 338 -0.58 -20.70 -21.02
C SER A 338 -1.89 -19.92 -20.94
N HIS A 339 -1.91 -18.79 -20.22
CA HIS A 339 -3.11 -17.94 -20.10
C HIS A 339 -2.77 -16.50 -19.70
N GLY A 340 -3.79 -15.63 -19.73
CA GLY A 340 -3.68 -14.24 -19.31
C GLY A 340 -3.31 -13.31 -20.47
N TYR A 341 -2.68 -12.17 -20.17
CA TYR A 341 -2.38 -11.13 -21.15
C TYR A 341 -1.31 -11.49 -22.18
N ASP A 342 -0.52 -12.53 -21.90
CA ASP A 342 0.55 -12.98 -22.79
C ASP A 342 0.07 -14.01 -23.83
N GLU A 343 -1.22 -14.33 -23.83
CA GLU A 343 -1.82 -15.32 -24.75
C GLU A 343 -2.90 -14.71 -25.64
N ASP A 344 -2.71 -14.85 -26.95
CA ASP A 344 -3.65 -14.40 -27.98
C ASP A 344 -4.51 -15.54 -28.54
N ASP A 345 -4.15 -16.81 -28.29
CA ASP A 345 -4.93 -17.98 -28.74
C ASP A 345 -5.83 -18.51 -27.60
N PRO A 346 -7.16 -18.36 -27.70
CA PRO A 346 -8.08 -18.85 -26.67
C PRO A 346 -8.11 -20.38 -26.56
N THR A 347 -7.54 -21.12 -27.51
CA THR A 347 -7.42 -22.59 -27.41
C THR A 347 -6.29 -23.03 -26.48
N ASP A 348 -5.36 -22.14 -26.15
CA ASP A 348 -4.26 -22.42 -25.21
C ASP A 348 -4.71 -22.30 -23.74
N VAL A 349 -5.90 -21.74 -23.46
CA VAL A 349 -6.45 -21.55 -22.10
C VAL A 349 -7.23 -22.79 -21.59
N ALA A 350 -7.23 -23.90 -22.36
CA ALA A 350 -8.13 -25.05 -22.17
C ALA A 350 -7.65 -26.10 -21.16
#